data_AF-A0A4V1FK87-F1
#
_entry.id   AF-A0A4V1FK87-F1
#
_cell.length_a   1.000
_cell.length_b   1.000
_cell.length_c   1.000
_cell.angle_alpha   90.00
_cell.angle_beta   90.00
_cell.angle_gamma   90.00
#
_symmetry.space_group_name_H-M   'P 1'
#
loop_
_entity.id
_entity.type
_entity.pdbx_description
1 polymer ?
#
loop_
_entity_poly.entity_id
_entity_poly.type
_entity_poly.pdbx_seq_one_letter_code
_entity_poly.pdbx_strand_id
1 'polypeptide(L)'
;MADTTPPRSAARPTARVAEGAARRARPRAPSNTRSVSADTNVTYVRLGERAEIHTRRTRENVMTEQNSTETQPLSEAEERALQAAEALAAADQPVTARSVRERAGVAMAVASAAATAWNEKVAAAEAVPDMPDDVLRRFAGVWAAAHEQAKGAFTEERDGLRAYVREVEAERDGLISDLEQEESRREQEVAAVEDQLEEARLVITDRERQLEEQRERYEEQVAAQQDELIETRTRAERAEAALTALQDALGPALAPLIAAAQKNTAEEPSAR
;
A
#
# COMPACT_ATOMS: atom_id res chain seq x y z
N MET A 1 -60.13 20.36 17.82
CA MET A 1 -59.24 19.59 18.69
C MET A 1 -58.67 18.45 17.86
N ALA A 2 -57.55 18.70 17.18
CA ALA A 2 -56.87 17.70 16.36
C ALA A 2 -55.47 17.54 16.95
N ASP A 3 -55.23 16.37 17.53
CA ASP A 3 -54.04 16.01 18.28
C ASP A 3 -52.92 15.72 17.28
N THR A 4 -51.98 16.67 17.15
CA THR A 4 -50.86 16.58 16.19
C THR A 4 -49.63 16.14 16.97
N THR A 5 -49.40 14.84 17.01
CA THR A 5 -48.19 14.24 17.59
C THR A 5 -47.02 14.43 16.61
N PRO A 6 -45.91 15.08 17.01
CA PRO A 6 -44.74 15.22 16.13
C PRO A 6 -43.93 13.91 16.06
N PRO A 7 -43.25 13.64 14.94
CA PRO A 7 -42.43 12.44 14.79
C PRO A 7 -41.19 12.50 15.69
N ARG A 8 -40.98 11.39 16.40
CA ARG A 8 -39.80 11.09 17.22
C ARG A 8 -38.53 11.15 16.34
N SER A 9 -37.67 12.12 16.65
CA SER A 9 -36.31 12.22 16.13
C SER A 9 -35.50 10.98 16.53
N ALA A 10 -35.18 10.13 15.55
CA ALA A 10 -34.25 9.02 15.73
C ALA A 10 -32.82 9.58 15.76
N ALA A 11 -32.25 9.60 16.96
CA ALA A 11 -30.86 9.94 17.17
C ALA A 11 -29.95 9.00 16.36
N ARG A 12 -29.18 9.58 15.44
CA ARG A 12 -28.09 8.89 14.73
C ARG A 12 -27.05 8.43 15.75
N PRO A 13 -26.66 7.15 15.79
CA PRO A 13 -25.51 6.71 16.56
C PRO A 13 -24.25 7.28 15.89
N THR A 14 -23.54 8.14 16.62
CA THR A 14 -22.19 8.56 16.30
C THR A 14 -21.27 7.34 16.43
N ALA A 15 -21.03 6.68 15.30
CA ALA A 15 -19.99 5.66 15.19
C ALA A 15 -18.64 6.33 15.47
N ARG A 16 -18.18 6.15 16.71
CA ARG A 16 -16.85 6.49 17.18
C ARG A 16 -15.85 5.74 16.32
N VAL A 17 -15.25 6.44 15.37
CA VAL A 17 -14.11 5.98 14.58
C VAL A 17 -13.00 5.64 15.56
N ALA A 18 -12.86 4.34 15.86
CA ALA A 18 -11.68 3.81 16.51
C ALA A 18 -10.56 3.91 15.49
N GLU A 19 -9.72 4.92 15.69
CA GLU A 19 -8.46 5.16 15.01
C GLU A 19 -7.51 4.00 15.34
N GLY A 20 -7.72 2.89 14.65
CA GLY A 20 -6.88 1.70 14.70
C GLY A 20 -5.55 2.05 14.05
N ALA A 21 -4.59 2.44 14.87
CA ALA A 21 -3.17 2.50 14.55
C ALA A 21 -2.62 1.08 14.29
N ALA A 22 -3.12 0.44 13.23
CA ALA A 22 -2.49 -0.72 12.61
C ALA A 22 -1.26 -0.19 11.87
N ARG A 23 -0.15 -0.05 12.60
CA ARG A 23 1.19 0.02 12.03
C ARG A 23 1.37 -1.23 11.18
N ARG A 24 1.07 -1.11 9.89
CA ARG A 24 1.37 -2.10 8.87
C ARG A 24 2.88 -2.31 8.91
N ALA A 25 3.29 -3.42 9.51
CA ALA A 25 4.62 -3.96 9.35
C ALA A 25 4.78 -4.20 7.84
N ARG A 26 5.55 -3.34 7.18
CA ARG A 26 5.92 -3.55 5.78
C ARG A 26 6.63 -4.90 5.71
N PRO A 27 6.15 -5.87 4.91
CA PRO A 27 6.96 -7.05 4.61
C PRO A 27 8.22 -6.54 3.92
N ARG A 28 9.35 -6.69 4.61
CA ARG A 28 10.68 -6.38 4.11
C ARG A 28 10.94 -7.37 2.98
N ALA A 29 10.80 -6.91 1.73
CA ALA A 29 11.14 -7.70 0.57
C ALA A 29 12.58 -8.25 0.72
N PRO A 30 12.82 -9.55 0.50
CA PRO A 30 14.18 -10.06 0.48
C PRO A 30 14.89 -9.50 -0.76
N SER A 31 15.70 -8.45 -0.55
CA SER A 31 16.70 -8.00 -1.51
C SER A 31 17.77 -9.08 -1.63
N ASN A 32 17.57 -10.05 -2.51
CA ASN A 32 18.59 -11.05 -2.84
C ASN A 32 18.72 -11.22 -4.35
N THR A 33 19.00 -10.11 -5.05
CA THR A 33 19.59 -10.14 -6.39
C THR A 33 21.10 -10.27 -6.25
N ARG A 34 21.58 -11.45 -5.86
CA ARG A 34 22.95 -11.86 -6.14
C ARG A 34 22.93 -12.49 -7.53
N SER A 35 23.17 -11.67 -8.55
CA SER A 35 23.46 -12.16 -9.89
C SER A 35 24.77 -12.95 -9.82
N VAL A 36 24.65 -14.27 -9.68
CA VAL A 36 25.79 -15.17 -9.88
C VAL A 36 25.98 -15.24 -11.38
N SER A 37 26.95 -14.46 -11.86
CA SER A 37 27.41 -14.47 -13.24
C SER A 37 27.80 -15.90 -13.64
N ALA A 38 27.20 -16.39 -14.70
CA ALA A 38 27.37 -17.72 -15.25
C ALA A 38 28.60 -17.82 -16.17
N ASP A 39 29.77 -17.34 -15.74
CA ASP A 39 30.94 -17.17 -16.63
C ASP A 39 32.26 -17.78 -16.13
N THR A 40 32.22 -18.74 -15.20
CA THR A 40 33.45 -19.38 -14.72
C THR A 40 33.33 -20.89 -14.65
N ASN A 41 33.17 -21.55 -15.81
CA ASN A 41 33.41 -23.00 -15.91
C ASN A 41 33.59 -23.49 -17.37
N VAL A 42 34.61 -22.97 -18.07
CA VAL A 42 35.11 -23.61 -19.30
C VAL A 42 36.64 -23.50 -19.37
N THR A 43 37.37 -24.08 -18.42
CA THR A 43 38.83 -24.27 -18.59
C THR A 43 39.42 -25.45 -17.80
N TYR A 44 38.81 -26.64 -17.84
CA TYR A 44 39.44 -27.86 -17.29
C TYR A 44 39.12 -29.12 -18.10
N VAL A 45 39.42 -29.13 -19.41
CA VAL A 45 39.37 -30.38 -20.23
C VAL A 45 40.54 -30.46 -21.22
N ARG A 46 41.78 -30.04 -20.86
CA ARG A 46 42.89 -30.16 -21.83
C ARG A 46 44.30 -30.40 -21.29
N LEU A 47 44.45 -31.17 -20.21
CA LEU A 47 45.76 -31.62 -19.74
C LEU A 47 45.85 -33.14 -19.49
N GLY A 48 44.90 -33.94 -19.99
CA GLY A 48 44.82 -35.38 -19.70
C GLY A 48 45.52 -36.34 -20.67
N GLU A 49 46.03 -35.91 -21.83
CA GLU A 49 46.40 -36.87 -22.91
C GLU A 49 47.90 -36.94 -23.25
N ARG A 50 48.82 -36.54 -22.36
CA ARG A 50 50.27 -36.58 -22.67
C ARG A 50 51.17 -37.34 -21.71
N ALA A 51 50.61 -38.16 -20.81
CA ALA A 51 51.38 -38.86 -19.78
C ALA A 51 51.50 -40.40 -19.96
N GLU A 52 50.98 -40.99 -21.04
CA GLU A 52 50.89 -42.46 -21.16
C GLU A 52 52.04 -43.17 -21.91
N ILE A 53 53.10 -42.47 -22.34
CA ILE A 53 54.18 -43.11 -23.14
C ILE A 53 55.43 -43.49 -22.31
N HIS A 54 55.55 -43.10 -21.03
CA HIS A 54 56.81 -43.28 -20.29
C HIS A 54 56.87 -44.36 -19.19
N THR A 55 55.81 -45.09 -18.88
CA THR A 55 55.81 -46.05 -17.75
C THR A 55 56.00 -47.52 -18.12
N ARG A 56 56.08 -47.87 -19.42
CA ARG A 56 56.24 -49.28 -19.82
C ARG A 56 57.69 -49.77 -19.89
N ARG A 57 58.69 -48.88 -19.90
CA ARG A 57 60.11 -49.24 -20.13
C ARG A 57 60.92 -49.49 -18.84
N THR A 58 60.35 -49.26 -17.67
CA THR A 58 61.00 -49.46 -16.37
C THR A 58 60.58 -50.74 -15.65
N ARG A 59 59.65 -51.52 -16.21
CA ARG A 59 59.17 -52.78 -15.57
C ARG A 59 60.03 -54.01 -15.86
N GLU A 60 60.91 -53.98 -16.86
CA GLU A 60 61.77 -55.13 -17.20
C GLU A 60 63.16 -55.11 -16.53
N ASN A 61 63.56 -54.02 -15.87
CA ASN A 61 64.87 -53.93 -15.19
C ASN A 61 64.85 -54.19 -13.68
N VAL A 62 63.70 -54.56 -13.08
CA VAL A 62 63.55 -54.71 -11.61
C VAL A 62 63.37 -56.17 -11.18
N MET A 63 63.63 -57.14 -12.07
CA MET A 63 63.43 -58.58 -11.77
C MET A 63 64.70 -59.36 -11.39
N THR A 64 65.85 -58.72 -11.20
CA THR A 64 67.10 -59.42 -10.80
C THR A 64 67.73 -59.00 -9.47
N GLU A 65 67.06 -58.19 -8.63
CA GLU A 65 67.63 -57.78 -7.33
C GLU A 65 66.78 -58.13 -6.09
N GLN A 66 65.69 -58.88 -6.25
CA GLN A 66 64.91 -59.36 -5.10
C GLN A 66 65.43 -60.70 -4.56
N ASN A 67 66.61 -60.69 -3.93
CA ASN A 67 67.01 -61.78 -3.02
C ASN A 67 68.16 -61.40 -2.08
N SER A 68 68.06 -60.27 -1.36
CA SER A 68 68.87 -59.97 -0.16
C SER A 68 68.32 -58.73 0.57
N THR A 69 67.11 -58.76 1.10
CA THR A 69 66.74 -57.85 2.21
C THR A 69 67.02 -58.59 3.51
N GLU A 70 68.30 -58.62 3.84
CA GLU A 70 68.77 -58.74 5.22
C GLU A 70 68.08 -57.62 6.01
N THR A 71 67.22 -57.96 6.98
CA THR A 71 66.63 -57.00 7.90
C THR A 71 67.77 -56.44 8.76
N GLN A 72 68.45 -55.41 8.27
CA GLN A 72 69.34 -54.61 9.10
C GLN A 72 68.48 -54.02 10.23
N PRO A 73 68.91 -54.12 11.50
CA PRO A 73 68.17 -53.50 12.59
C PRO A 73 68.08 -52.01 12.28
N LEU A 74 66.85 -51.50 12.21
CA LEU A 74 66.59 -50.07 12.07
C LEU A 74 67.41 -49.37 13.15
N SER A 75 68.10 -48.31 12.76
CA SER A 75 68.84 -47.52 13.74
C SER A 75 67.84 -46.97 14.76
N GLU A 76 68.27 -46.81 16.01
CA GLU A 76 67.44 -46.21 17.07
C GLU A 76 66.89 -44.81 16.70
N ALA A 77 67.49 -44.14 15.71
CA ALA A 77 66.99 -42.88 15.16
C ALA A 77 65.81 -43.08 14.21
N GLU A 78 65.81 -44.12 13.38
CA GLU A 78 64.71 -44.43 12.44
C GLU A 78 63.45 -44.89 13.17
N GLU A 79 63.60 -45.74 14.19
CA GLU A 79 62.46 -46.19 15.01
C GLU A 79 61.79 -45.01 15.73
N ARG A 80 62.58 -44.09 16.31
CA ARG A 80 62.03 -42.87 16.94
C ARG A 80 61.34 -41.95 15.94
N ALA A 81 61.83 -41.85 14.71
CA ALA A 81 61.20 -41.05 13.67
C ALA A 81 59.85 -41.65 13.23
N LEU A 82 59.77 -42.97 13.10
CA LEU A 82 58.52 -43.67 12.79
C LEU A 82 57.48 -43.52 13.91
N GLN A 83 57.88 -43.71 15.18
CA GLN A 83 57.00 -43.50 16.33
C GLN A 83 56.49 -42.06 16.42
N ALA A 84 57.32 -41.07 16.08
CA ALA A 84 56.90 -39.68 16.03
C ALA A 84 55.92 -39.40 14.88
N ALA A 85 56.10 -40.01 13.71
CA ALA A 85 55.16 -39.93 12.60
C ALA A 85 53.79 -40.52 12.98
N GLU A 86 53.77 -41.69 13.63
CA GLU A 86 52.57 -42.32 14.17
C GLU A 86 51.88 -41.45 15.22
N ALA A 87 52.65 -40.88 16.17
CA ALA A 87 52.11 -40.01 17.21
C ALA A 87 51.55 -38.69 16.67
N LEU A 88 52.12 -38.15 15.58
CA LEU A 88 51.58 -36.97 14.89
C LEU A 88 50.27 -37.30 14.19
N ALA A 89 50.20 -38.43 13.49
CA ALA A 89 48.98 -38.89 12.84
C ALA A 89 47.85 -39.16 13.87
N ALA A 90 48.18 -39.80 15.00
CA ALA A 90 47.23 -40.06 16.09
C ALA A 90 46.73 -38.76 16.78
N ALA A 91 47.44 -37.65 16.60
CA ALA A 91 47.06 -36.33 17.11
C ALA A 91 46.38 -35.45 16.04
N ASP A 92 46.02 -36.03 14.88
CA ASP A 92 45.48 -35.31 13.70
C ASP A 92 46.38 -34.16 13.22
N GLN A 93 47.69 -34.28 13.44
CA GLN A 93 48.69 -33.32 12.97
C GLN A 93 49.32 -33.78 11.66
N PRO A 94 49.68 -32.86 10.75
CA PRO A 94 50.28 -33.24 9.48
C PRO A 94 51.65 -33.90 9.70
N VAL A 95 51.81 -35.12 9.16
CA VAL A 95 53.05 -35.89 9.19
C VAL A 95 54.00 -35.38 8.10
N THR A 96 54.72 -34.31 8.43
CA THR A 96 55.74 -33.70 7.57
C THR A 96 57.12 -34.03 8.10
N ALA A 97 58.13 -34.04 7.22
CA ALA A 97 59.52 -34.27 7.63
C ALA A 97 59.98 -33.31 8.75
N ARG A 98 59.48 -32.06 8.75
CA ARG A 98 59.81 -31.06 9.77
C ARG A 98 59.15 -31.37 11.12
N SER A 99 57.87 -31.74 11.14
CA SER A 99 57.17 -32.09 12.38
C SER A 99 57.70 -33.38 13.00
N VAL A 100 58.02 -34.38 12.16
CA VAL A 100 58.68 -35.62 12.60
C VAL A 100 60.06 -35.31 13.21
N ARG A 101 60.86 -34.45 12.57
CA ARG A 101 62.17 -34.04 13.09
C ARG A 101 62.07 -33.34 14.44
N GLU A 102 61.17 -32.37 14.55
CA GLU A 102 60.97 -31.58 15.77
C GLU A 102 60.51 -32.45 16.93
N ARG A 103 59.65 -33.43 16.67
CA ARG A 103 59.11 -34.33 17.69
C ARG A 103 60.06 -35.47 18.07
N ALA A 104 60.84 -36.01 17.13
CA ALA A 104 61.75 -37.14 17.37
C ALA A 104 63.18 -36.73 17.73
N GLY A 105 63.60 -35.49 17.42
CA GLY A 105 64.96 -35.00 17.63
C GLY A 105 66.01 -35.69 16.75
N VAL A 106 65.65 -36.12 15.54
CA VAL A 106 66.51 -36.89 14.62
C VAL A 106 67.09 -36.01 13.50
N ALA A 107 68.01 -36.56 12.69
CA ALA A 107 68.49 -35.89 11.49
C ALA A 107 67.37 -35.73 10.45
N MET A 108 67.41 -34.63 9.67
CA MET A 108 66.36 -34.29 8.69
C MET A 108 66.14 -35.39 7.64
N ALA A 109 67.21 -36.08 7.22
CA ALA A 109 67.11 -37.18 6.25
C ALA A 109 66.26 -38.35 6.77
N VAL A 110 66.47 -38.75 8.03
CA VAL A 110 65.72 -39.82 8.71
C VAL A 110 64.26 -39.42 8.90
N ALA A 111 64.00 -38.16 9.31
CA ALA A 111 62.65 -37.64 9.45
C ALA A 111 61.89 -37.58 8.11
N SER A 112 62.58 -37.23 7.02
CA SER A 112 61.99 -37.19 5.67
C SER A 112 61.64 -38.59 5.16
N ALA A 113 62.53 -39.57 5.38
CA ALA A 113 62.27 -40.96 5.03
C ALA A 113 61.06 -41.52 5.81
N ALA A 114 61.00 -41.28 7.13
CA ALA A 114 59.89 -41.73 7.97
C ALA A 114 58.54 -41.07 7.58
N ALA A 115 58.53 -39.75 7.32
CA ALA A 115 57.33 -39.06 6.88
C ALA A 115 56.83 -39.56 5.51
N THR A 116 57.75 -39.82 4.58
CA THR A 116 57.40 -40.37 3.26
C THR A 116 56.84 -41.78 3.38
N ALA A 117 57.51 -42.66 4.13
CA ALA A 117 57.06 -44.03 4.36
C ALA A 117 55.68 -44.07 5.06
N TRP A 118 55.42 -43.16 6.01
CA TRP A 118 54.11 -43.03 6.64
C TRP A 118 53.04 -42.58 5.64
N ASN A 119 53.30 -41.53 4.86
CA ASN A 119 52.34 -41.02 3.88
C ASN A 119 52.05 -42.03 2.76
N GLU A 120 53.05 -42.79 2.32
CA GLU A 120 52.88 -43.91 1.38
C GLU A 120 52.03 -45.02 2.00
N LYS A 121 52.24 -45.37 3.28
CA LYS A 121 51.43 -46.36 3.99
C LYS A 121 49.98 -45.90 4.14
N VAL A 122 49.74 -44.63 4.48
CA VAL A 122 48.39 -44.04 4.56
C VAL A 122 47.73 -44.01 3.18
N ALA A 123 48.43 -43.54 2.14
CA ALA A 123 47.92 -43.52 0.78
C ALA A 123 47.60 -44.92 0.25
N ALA A 124 48.40 -45.94 0.61
CA ALA A 124 48.14 -47.34 0.28
C ALA A 124 46.94 -47.91 1.06
N ALA A 125 46.74 -47.49 2.32
CA ALA A 125 45.59 -47.90 3.14
C ALA A 125 44.28 -47.21 2.71
N GLU A 126 44.36 -45.97 2.19
CA GLU A 126 43.24 -45.18 1.67
C GLU A 126 42.93 -45.48 0.19
N ALA A 127 43.60 -46.46 -0.41
CA ALA A 127 43.27 -46.97 -1.74
C ALA A 127 41.90 -47.66 -1.70
N VAL A 128 40.83 -46.86 -1.69
CA VAL A 128 39.46 -47.33 -1.79
C VAL A 128 39.31 -48.01 -3.15
N PRO A 129 38.94 -49.31 -3.19
CA PRO A 129 38.69 -49.99 -4.45
C PRO A 129 37.66 -49.23 -5.27
N ASP A 130 37.89 -49.15 -6.58
CA ASP A 130 36.93 -48.53 -7.49
C ASP A 130 35.54 -49.16 -7.30
N MET A 131 34.53 -48.30 -7.26
CA MET A 131 33.16 -48.74 -7.08
C MET A 131 32.74 -49.60 -8.28
N PRO A 132 32.20 -50.82 -8.06
CA PRO A 132 31.81 -51.69 -9.16
C PRO A 132 30.81 -51.01 -10.11
N ASP A 133 30.98 -51.24 -11.42
CA ASP A 133 30.15 -50.62 -12.47
C ASP A 133 28.65 -50.81 -12.28
N ASP A 134 28.23 -51.97 -11.74
CA ASP A 134 26.83 -52.25 -11.49
C ASP A 134 26.23 -51.35 -10.40
N VAL A 135 27.03 -50.96 -9.39
CA VAL A 135 26.60 -50.01 -8.35
C VAL A 135 26.48 -48.61 -8.93
N LEU A 136 27.48 -48.19 -9.71
CA LEU A 136 27.45 -46.90 -10.42
C LEU A 136 26.24 -46.79 -11.34
N ARG A 137 25.93 -47.85 -12.12
CA ARG A 137 24.78 -47.88 -13.02
C ARG A 137 23.46 -47.78 -12.26
N ARG A 138 23.32 -48.48 -11.13
CA ARG A 138 22.12 -48.39 -10.28
C ARG A 138 21.96 -47.00 -9.67
N PHE A 139 23.04 -46.43 -9.15
CA PHE A 139 23.03 -45.09 -8.58
C PHE A 139 22.65 -44.04 -9.63
N ALA A 140 23.24 -44.10 -10.82
CA ALA A 140 22.90 -43.22 -11.93
C ALA A 140 21.42 -43.34 -12.34
N GLY A 141 20.88 -44.55 -12.36
CA GLY A 141 19.45 -44.78 -12.64
C GLY A 141 18.53 -44.18 -11.58
N VAL A 142 18.82 -44.41 -10.29
CA VAL A 142 18.05 -43.83 -9.17
C VAL A 142 18.13 -42.31 -9.19
N TRP A 143 19.32 -41.75 -9.43
CA TRP A 143 19.53 -40.32 -9.52
C TRP A 143 18.76 -39.70 -10.69
N ALA A 144 18.80 -40.31 -11.87
CA ALA A 144 18.05 -39.83 -13.04
C ALA A 144 16.54 -39.84 -12.79
N ALA A 145 16.01 -40.90 -12.16
CA ALA A 145 14.60 -40.99 -11.80
C ALA A 145 14.20 -39.92 -10.77
N ALA A 146 15.00 -39.73 -9.72
CA ALA A 146 14.75 -38.71 -8.70
C ALA A 146 14.83 -37.29 -9.30
N HIS A 147 15.78 -37.05 -10.21
CA HIS A 147 15.93 -35.78 -10.90
C HIS A 147 14.71 -35.46 -11.79
N GLU A 148 14.24 -36.42 -12.60
CA GLU A 148 13.05 -36.21 -13.42
C GLU A 148 11.79 -35.99 -12.58
N GLN A 149 11.64 -36.73 -11.46
CA GLN A 149 10.55 -36.51 -10.52
C GLN A 149 10.60 -35.09 -9.92
N ALA A 150 11.76 -34.65 -9.43
CA ALA A 150 11.94 -33.33 -8.86
C ALA A 150 11.68 -32.21 -9.89
N LYS A 151 12.14 -32.41 -11.13
CA LYS A 151 11.90 -31.49 -12.24
C LYS A 151 10.41 -31.40 -12.60
N GLY A 152 9.70 -32.52 -12.59
CA GLY A 152 8.24 -32.57 -12.77
C GLY A 152 7.52 -31.74 -11.71
N ALA A 153 7.77 -32.04 -10.43
CA ALA A 153 7.18 -31.31 -9.30
C ALA A 153 7.48 -29.81 -9.35
N PHE A 154 8.73 -29.43 -9.64
CA PHE A 154 9.11 -28.02 -9.78
C PHE A 154 8.38 -27.33 -10.95
N THR A 155 8.20 -28.03 -12.06
CA THR A 155 7.49 -27.48 -13.23
C THR A 155 6.02 -27.25 -12.90
N GLU A 156 5.36 -28.20 -12.24
CA GLU A 156 3.97 -28.08 -11.78
C GLU A 156 3.79 -26.90 -10.82
N GLU A 157 4.65 -26.78 -9.81
CA GLU A 157 4.60 -25.68 -8.84
C GLU A 157 4.81 -24.32 -9.54
N ARG A 158 5.81 -24.23 -10.41
CA ARG A 158 6.08 -23.01 -11.19
C ARG A 158 4.90 -22.62 -12.06
N ASP A 159 4.27 -23.59 -12.73
CA ASP A 159 3.16 -23.33 -13.63
C ASP A 159 1.89 -22.96 -12.86
N GLY A 160 1.68 -23.55 -11.68
CA GLY A 160 0.65 -23.15 -10.71
C GLY A 160 0.83 -21.71 -10.22
N LEU A 161 2.04 -21.34 -9.81
CA LEU A 161 2.37 -19.96 -9.42
C LEU A 161 2.14 -18.97 -10.57
N ARG A 162 2.51 -19.34 -11.80
CA ARG A 162 2.24 -18.51 -12.99
C ARG A 162 0.75 -18.36 -13.29
N ALA A 163 -0.06 -19.37 -13.00
CA ALA A 163 -1.51 -19.28 -13.14
C ALA A 163 -2.09 -18.34 -12.10
N TYR A 164 -1.67 -18.49 -10.83
CA TYR A 164 -2.08 -17.63 -9.73
C TYR A 164 -1.71 -16.16 -9.97
N VAL A 165 -0.50 -15.86 -10.44
CA VAL A 165 -0.11 -14.49 -10.78
C VAL A 165 -1.02 -13.90 -11.86
N ARG A 166 -1.35 -14.65 -12.91
CA ARG A 166 -2.27 -14.20 -13.97
C ARG A 166 -3.68 -13.94 -13.45
N GLU A 167 -4.17 -14.78 -12.53
CA GLU A 167 -5.46 -14.60 -11.88
C GLU A 167 -5.49 -13.31 -11.04
N VAL A 168 -4.49 -13.11 -10.18
CA VAL A 168 -4.37 -11.89 -9.37
C VAL A 168 -4.20 -10.63 -10.22
N GLU A 169 -3.48 -10.71 -11.34
CA GLU A 169 -3.37 -9.60 -12.30
C GLU A 169 -4.72 -9.27 -12.93
N ALA A 170 -5.50 -10.28 -13.33
CA ALA A 170 -6.84 -10.09 -13.87
C ALA A 170 -7.81 -9.51 -12.82
N GLU A 171 -7.75 -9.97 -11.57
CA GLU A 171 -8.53 -9.40 -10.45
C GLU A 171 -8.14 -7.94 -10.19
N ARG A 172 -6.84 -7.64 -10.16
CA ARG A 172 -6.35 -6.26 -10.00
C ARG A 172 -6.89 -5.36 -11.11
N ASP A 173 -6.79 -5.79 -12.35
CA ASP A 173 -7.23 -5.01 -13.51
C ASP A 173 -8.76 -4.81 -13.50
N GLY A 174 -9.52 -5.82 -13.07
CA GLY A 174 -10.96 -5.71 -12.81
C GLY A 174 -11.28 -4.66 -11.74
N LEU A 175 -10.59 -4.70 -10.59
CA LEU A 175 -10.80 -3.71 -9.51
C LEU A 175 -10.41 -2.29 -9.93
N ILE A 176 -9.38 -2.12 -10.77
CA ILE A 176 -9.02 -0.81 -11.33
C ILE A 176 -10.16 -0.31 -12.23
N SER A 177 -10.70 -1.15 -13.11
CA SER A 177 -11.82 -0.79 -13.97
C SER A 177 -13.08 -0.42 -13.17
N ASP A 178 -13.40 -1.16 -12.11
CA ASP A 178 -14.54 -0.87 -11.23
C ASP A 178 -14.36 0.47 -10.51
N LEU A 179 -13.13 0.75 -10.04
CA LEU A 179 -12.81 2.02 -9.39
C LEU A 179 -12.95 3.20 -10.35
N GLU A 180 -12.43 3.10 -11.57
CA GLU A 180 -12.57 4.14 -12.60
C GLU A 180 -14.04 4.40 -12.95
N GLN A 181 -14.88 3.35 -12.98
CA GLN A 181 -16.31 3.49 -13.22
C GLN A 181 -17.02 4.24 -12.08
N GLU A 182 -16.72 3.90 -10.83
CA GLU A 182 -17.30 4.58 -9.66
C GLU A 182 -16.81 6.03 -9.52
N GLU A 183 -15.55 6.31 -9.85
CA GLU A 183 -15.03 7.68 -9.92
C GLU A 183 -15.77 8.49 -10.99
N SER A 184 -15.93 7.96 -12.20
CA SER A 184 -16.69 8.64 -13.26
C SER A 184 -18.16 8.88 -12.88
N ARG A 185 -18.79 7.91 -12.22
CA ARG A 185 -20.16 8.07 -11.70
C ARG A 185 -20.22 9.19 -10.67
N ARG A 186 -19.28 9.23 -9.73
CA ARG A 186 -19.21 10.26 -8.70
C ARG A 186 -19.00 11.64 -9.30
N GLU A 187 -18.14 11.77 -10.30
CA GLU A 187 -17.93 13.02 -11.03
C GLU A 187 -19.22 13.51 -11.70
N GLN A 188 -19.99 12.62 -12.33
CA GLN A 188 -21.29 12.94 -12.92
C GLN A 188 -22.31 13.37 -11.85
N GLU A 189 -22.35 12.69 -10.70
CA GLU A 189 -23.22 13.06 -9.59
C GLU A 189 -22.86 14.45 -9.01
N VAL A 190 -21.56 14.76 -8.89
CA VAL A 190 -21.09 16.08 -8.45
C VAL A 190 -21.50 17.16 -9.45
N ALA A 191 -21.25 16.95 -10.75
CA ALA A 191 -21.65 17.89 -11.79
C ALA A 191 -23.17 18.16 -11.77
N ALA A 192 -23.99 17.12 -11.63
CA ALA A 192 -25.44 17.27 -11.55
C ALA A 192 -25.89 18.08 -10.32
N VAL A 193 -25.22 17.93 -9.18
CA VAL A 193 -25.50 18.72 -7.97
C VAL A 193 -25.07 20.17 -8.16
N GLU A 194 -23.95 20.43 -8.83
CA GLU A 194 -23.49 21.78 -9.15
C GLU A 194 -24.48 22.50 -10.08
N ASP A 195 -24.97 21.83 -11.12
CA ASP A 195 -26.01 22.35 -12.02
C ASP A 195 -27.30 22.71 -11.26
N GLN A 196 -27.77 21.81 -10.38
CA GLN A 196 -28.95 22.07 -9.55
C GLN A 196 -28.75 23.26 -8.60
N LEU A 197 -27.54 23.42 -8.08
CA LEU A 197 -27.21 24.51 -7.17
C LEU A 197 -27.14 25.85 -7.93
N GLU A 198 -26.64 25.86 -9.15
CA GLU A 198 -26.67 27.04 -10.03
C GLU A 198 -28.10 27.42 -10.41
N GLU A 199 -28.93 26.45 -10.80
CA GLU A 199 -30.35 26.68 -11.10
C GLU A 199 -31.09 27.26 -9.88
N ALA A 200 -30.89 26.68 -8.70
CA ALA A 200 -31.49 27.17 -7.47
C ALA A 200 -31.05 28.61 -7.14
N ARG A 201 -29.79 28.97 -7.38
CA ARG A 201 -29.29 30.35 -7.21
C ARG A 201 -30.01 31.31 -8.15
N LEU A 202 -30.16 30.96 -9.42
CA LEU A 202 -30.88 31.80 -10.39
C LEU A 202 -32.34 32.01 -9.99
N VAL A 203 -33.02 30.95 -9.51
CA VAL A 203 -34.40 31.04 -9.00
C VAL A 203 -34.49 31.98 -7.78
N ILE A 204 -33.55 31.88 -6.84
CA ILE A 204 -33.50 32.77 -5.67
C ILE A 204 -33.34 34.22 -6.12
N THR A 205 -32.37 34.51 -6.99
CA THR A 205 -32.11 35.86 -7.48
C THR A 205 -33.32 36.44 -8.24
N ASP A 206 -33.98 35.66 -9.10
CA ASP A 206 -35.19 36.13 -9.77
C ASP A 206 -36.32 36.39 -8.78
N ARG A 207 -36.48 35.55 -7.76
CA ARG A 207 -37.50 35.74 -6.73
C ARG A 207 -37.23 36.98 -5.88
N GLU A 208 -35.97 37.25 -5.53
CA GLU A 208 -35.56 38.47 -4.83
C GLU A 208 -35.90 39.71 -5.65
N ARG A 209 -35.59 39.69 -6.95
CA ARG A 209 -35.97 40.77 -7.88
C ARG A 209 -37.48 41.00 -7.94
N GLN A 210 -38.27 39.93 -8.06
CA GLN A 210 -39.73 40.03 -8.06
C GLN A 210 -40.28 40.61 -6.75
N LEU A 211 -39.70 40.25 -5.61
CA LEU A 211 -40.11 40.77 -4.30
C LEU A 211 -39.78 42.26 -4.17
N GLU A 212 -38.63 42.70 -4.70
CA GLU A 212 -38.26 44.11 -4.73
C GLU A 212 -39.19 44.92 -5.63
N GLU A 213 -39.47 44.45 -6.85
CA GLU A 213 -40.45 45.07 -7.75
C GLU A 213 -41.86 45.15 -7.12
N GLN A 214 -42.25 44.14 -6.34
CA GLN A 214 -43.52 44.17 -5.60
C GLN A 214 -43.50 45.21 -4.48
N ARG A 215 -42.39 45.33 -3.75
CA ARG A 215 -42.25 46.34 -2.69
C ARG A 215 -42.35 47.75 -3.25
N GLU A 216 -41.63 48.04 -4.33
CA GLU A 216 -41.68 49.34 -5.00
C GLU A 216 -43.12 49.70 -5.40
N ARG A 217 -43.86 48.76 -6.01
CA ARG A 217 -45.27 48.97 -6.36
C ARG A 217 -46.17 49.24 -5.14
N TYR A 218 -45.94 48.55 -4.02
CA TYR A 218 -46.71 48.81 -2.81
C TYR A 218 -46.35 50.16 -2.20
N GLU A 219 -45.08 50.55 -2.19
CA GLU A 219 -44.63 51.86 -1.73
C GLU A 219 -45.26 52.98 -2.57
N GLU A 220 -45.29 52.85 -3.88
CA GLU A 220 -45.99 53.77 -4.79
C GLU A 220 -47.50 53.84 -4.49
N GLN A 221 -48.16 52.69 -4.27
CA GLN A 221 -49.58 52.66 -3.91
C GLN A 221 -49.86 53.35 -2.57
N VAL A 222 -49.02 53.11 -1.57
CA VAL A 222 -49.15 53.76 -0.25
C VAL A 222 -48.93 55.27 -0.39
N ALA A 223 -47.93 55.71 -1.15
CA ALA A 223 -47.70 57.13 -1.41
C ALA A 223 -48.90 57.78 -2.12
N ALA A 224 -49.44 57.14 -3.15
CA ALA A 224 -50.63 57.63 -3.86
C ALA A 224 -51.86 57.73 -2.94
N GLN A 225 -52.08 56.74 -2.07
CA GLN A 225 -53.16 56.79 -1.07
C GLN A 225 -52.97 57.90 -0.05
N GLN A 226 -51.73 58.16 0.38
CA GLN A 226 -51.43 59.27 1.28
C GLN A 226 -51.72 60.61 0.62
N ASP A 227 -51.32 60.78 -0.64
CA ASP A 227 -51.62 61.99 -1.42
C ASP A 227 -53.13 62.20 -1.59
N GLU A 228 -53.89 61.13 -1.88
CA GLU A 228 -55.36 61.18 -1.95
C GLU A 228 -55.99 61.57 -0.61
N LEU A 229 -55.49 61.03 0.51
CA LEU A 229 -55.95 61.39 1.85
C LEU A 229 -55.63 62.86 2.19
N ILE A 230 -54.46 63.37 1.78
CA ILE A 230 -54.11 64.79 1.94
C ILE A 230 -55.04 65.65 1.09
N GLU A 231 -55.30 65.28 -0.17
CA GLU A 231 -56.19 66.03 -1.04
C GLU A 231 -57.63 66.07 -0.50
N THR A 232 -58.17 64.92 -0.08
CA THR A 232 -59.52 64.84 0.49
C THR A 232 -59.63 65.63 1.78
N ARG A 233 -58.62 65.58 2.66
CA ARG A 233 -58.55 66.41 3.87
C ARG A 233 -58.52 67.90 3.55
N THR A 234 -57.67 68.34 2.63
CA THR A 234 -57.63 69.76 2.23
C THR A 234 -58.95 70.22 1.59
N ARG A 235 -59.64 69.34 0.84
CA ARG A 235 -60.97 69.61 0.29
C ARG A 235 -62.02 69.73 1.39
N ALA A 236 -61.99 68.85 2.39
CA ALA A 236 -62.87 68.91 3.55
C ALA A 236 -62.64 70.19 4.37
N GLU A 237 -61.38 70.53 4.68
CA GLU A 237 -61.01 71.77 5.38
C GLU A 237 -61.49 73.02 4.64
N ARG A 238 -61.39 73.05 3.29
CA ARG A 238 -61.96 74.14 2.48
C ARG A 238 -63.48 74.20 2.55
N ALA A 239 -64.16 73.05 2.51
CA ALA A 239 -65.61 73.00 2.62
C ALA A 239 -66.10 73.46 4.02
N GLU A 240 -65.41 73.04 5.08
CA GLU A 240 -65.67 73.49 6.45
C GLU A 240 -65.44 75.00 6.63
N ALA A 241 -64.37 75.54 6.05
CA ALA A 241 -64.12 76.98 6.04
C ALA A 241 -65.22 77.75 5.29
N ALA A 242 -65.69 77.22 4.14
CA ALA A 242 -66.79 77.81 3.38
C ALA A 242 -68.13 77.77 4.15
N LEU A 243 -68.43 76.67 4.84
CA LEU A 243 -69.61 76.55 5.70
C LEU A 243 -69.56 77.56 6.86
N THR A 244 -68.41 77.69 7.51
CA THR A 244 -68.18 78.70 8.56
C THR A 244 -68.41 80.12 8.02
N ALA A 245 -67.84 80.45 6.86
CA ALA A 245 -68.02 81.75 6.22
C ALA A 245 -69.50 82.03 5.85
N LEU A 246 -70.23 81.02 5.37
CA LEU A 246 -71.66 81.13 5.10
C LEU A 246 -72.46 81.32 6.40
N GLN A 247 -72.10 80.61 7.47
CA GLN A 247 -72.73 80.77 8.78
C GLN A 247 -72.50 82.16 9.36
N ASP A 248 -71.28 82.70 9.24
CA ASP A 248 -70.93 84.07 9.66
C ASP A 248 -71.65 85.13 8.82
N ALA A 249 -71.83 84.90 7.52
CA ALA A 249 -72.54 85.82 6.62
C ALA A 249 -74.07 85.79 6.84
N LEU A 250 -74.65 84.60 7.03
CA LEU A 250 -76.09 84.42 7.23
C LEU A 250 -76.54 84.68 8.66
N GLY A 251 -75.70 84.45 9.67
CA GLY A 251 -76.02 84.65 11.09
C GLY A 251 -76.64 86.02 11.39
N PRO A 252 -76.01 87.14 10.96
CA PRO A 252 -76.56 88.48 11.12
C PRO A 252 -77.87 88.70 10.35
N ALA A 253 -78.02 88.09 9.18
CA ALA A 253 -79.21 88.22 8.34
C ALA A 253 -80.41 87.40 8.87
N LEU A 254 -80.14 86.24 9.47
CA LEU A 254 -81.15 85.37 10.08
C LEU A 254 -81.54 85.83 11.49
N ALA A 255 -80.66 86.49 12.23
CA ALA A 255 -80.93 87.01 13.58
C ALA A 255 -82.24 87.84 13.69
N PRO A 256 -82.55 88.82 12.81
CA PRO A 256 -83.81 89.55 12.89
C PRO A 256 -85.04 88.69 12.50
N LEU A 257 -84.89 87.71 11.60
CA LEU A 257 -85.96 86.77 11.24
C LEU A 257 -86.29 85.80 12.38
N ILE A 258 -85.27 85.28 13.06
CA ILE A 258 -85.44 84.45 14.27
C ILE A 258 -86.07 85.28 15.39
N ALA A 259 -85.63 86.53 15.60
CA ALA A 259 -86.23 87.43 16.57
C ALA A 259 -87.69 87.76 16.25
N ALA A 260 -88.04 87.96 14.98
CA ALA A 260 -89.42 88.17 14.54
C ALA A 260 -90.28 86.90 14.68
N ALA A 261 -89.74 85.73 14.39
CA ALA A 261 -90.43 84.45 14.58
C ALA A 261 -90.67 84.13 16.06
N GLN A 262 -89.69 84.37 16.94
CA GLN A 262 -89.84 84.24 18.39
C GLN A 262 -90.86 85.24 18.96
N LYS A 263 -90.91 86.45 18.40
CA LYS A 263 -91.94 87.44 18.74
C LYS A 263 -93.34 86.97 18.33
N ASN A 264 -93.49 86.36 17.15
CA ASN A 264 -94.76 85.81 16.68
C ASN A 264 -95.21 84.54 17.45
N THR A 265 -94.30 83.67 17.89
CA THR A 265 -94.66 82.50 18.73
C THR A 265 -94.93 82.86 20.19
N ALA A 266 -94.39 83.98 20.69
CA ALA A 266 -94.81 84.55 21.98
C ALA A 266 -96.20 85.23 21.92
N GLU A 267 -96.69 85.55 20.71
CA GLU A 267 -97.99 86.18 20.44
C GLU A 267 -99.05 85.18 19.94
N GLU A 268 -98.84 83.86 20.02
CA GLU A 268 -99.93 82.88 19.98
C GLU A 268 -100.53 82.72 21.39
N PRO A 269 -101.66 83.39 21.70
CA PRO A 269 -102.30 83.27 22.99
C PRO A 269 -102.87 81.87 23.18
N SER A 270 -102.61 81.34 24.36
CA SER A 270 -103.41 80.34 25.07
C SER A 270 -104.91 80.68 24.97
N ALA A 271 -105.53 80.25 23.88
CA ALA A 271 -106.96 80.06 23.76
C ALA A 271 -107.25 78.57 23.93
N ARG A 272 -107.07 78.09 25.16
CA ARG A 272 -107.82 77.01 25.81
C ARG A 272 -107.54 77.02 27.30
#